data_AF-V6HXC0-F1
#
_entry.id   AF-V6HXC0-F1
#
_cell.length_a   1.000
_cell.length_b   1.000
_cell.length_c   1.000
_cell.angle_alpha   90.00
_cell.angle_beta   90.00
_cell.angle_gamma   90.00
#
_symmetry.space_group_name_H-M   'P 1'
#
loop_
_entity.id
_entity.type
_entity.pdbx_description
1 polymer ?
#
loop_
_entity_poly.entity_id
_entity_poly.type
_entity_poly.pdbx_seq_one_letter_code
_entity_poly.pdbx_strand_id
1 'polypeptide(L)'
;MANQKSVLKGAEILRNISDLKKRKFFHLRLKGLTKPTRDILSELVNGILEEVGANPLAAFHLFSGLMEALLNAIKGNIRHIIFRDELLKKIANLGDSQEEAEELLEVILDTSPLRDAMQRYVVPDKIKKQVQNVLQLEDRIRAKKQTLVPEETEFLRDIRSKLEKNRMNISVKIRITNDELNLRIRNDSPIHNMDFGRIEESRLKHKELYDQGNSADFFRPEFLDEKESAGFGIAMIDEGFYTMGLNPLDLLTITSGSRTTTVYMRYPISALKELTF
;
A
#
# COMPACT_ATOMS: atom_id res chain seq x y z
N MET A 1 17.25 8.14 -28.17
CA MET A 1 15.86 8.64 -28.26
C MET A 1 15.37 8.99 -26.87
N ALA A 2 15.04 10.26 -26.64
CA ALA A 2 14.71 10.78 -25.33
C ALA A 2 13.42 10.13 -24.79
N ASN A 3 13.53 9.52 -23.62
CA ASN A 3 12.44 8.86 -22.90
C ASN A 3 11.48 9.97 -22.38
N GLN A 4 10.59 10.47 -23.23
CA GLN A 4 9.56 11.45 -22.85
C GLN A 4 8.67 10.80 -21.79
N LYS A 5 8.92 11.13 -20.52
CA LYS A 5 8.00 10.85 -19.41
C LYS A 5 6.76 11.73 -19.60
N SER A 6 5.81 11.28 -20.43
CA SER A 6 4.49 11.90 -20.52
C SER A 6 3.77 11.70 -19.19
N VAL A 7 3.60 12.76 -18.41
CA VAL A 7 2.78 12.73 -17.19
C VAL A 7 1.33 12.92 -17.62
N LEU A 8 0.60 11.82 -17.81
CA LEU A 8 -0.82 11.85 -18.15
C LEU A 8 -1.66 11.98 -16.88
N LYS A 9 -2.62 12.91 -16.86
CA LYS A 9 -3.62 13.01 -15.78
C LYS A 9 -4.68 11.93 -15.96
N GLY A 10 -5.43 11.59 -14.91
CA GLY A 10 -6.36 10.45 -14.91
C GLY A 10 -7.34 10.40 -16.09
N ALA A 11 -7.94 11.54 -16.48
CA ALA A 11 -8.84 11.62 -17.63
C ALA A 11 -8.12 11.40 -18.98
N GLU A 12 -6.84 11.76 -19.09
CA GLU A 12 -6.02 11.54 -20.27
C GLU A 12 -5.55 10.09 -20.37
N ILE A 13 -5.34 9.42 -19.23
CA ILE A 13 -5.02 7.97 -19.20
C ILE A 13 -6.16 7.18 -19.84
N LEU A 14 -7.41 7.47 -19.47
CA LEU A 14 -8.59 6.80 -20.05
C LEU A 14 -8.71 7.05 -21.55
N ARG A 15 -8.53 8.29 -22.00
CA ARG A 15 -8.60 8.65 -23.43
C ARG A 15 -7.52 7.98 -24.29
N ASN A 16 -6.38 7.64 -23.69
CA ASN A 16 -5.25 7.02 -24.38
C ASN A 16 -5.06 5.55 -23.96
N ILE A 17 -6.05 4.92 -23.35
CA ILE A 17 -5.89 3.60 -22.74
C ILE A 17 -5.47 2.54 -23.77
N SER A 18 -6.03 2.60 -24.99
CA SER A 18 -5.69 1.67 -26.08
C SER A 18 -4.22 1.73 -26.50
N ASP A 19 -3.63 2.93 -26.54
CA ASP A 19 -2.21 3.10 -26.85
C ASP A 19 -1.31 2.84 -25.65
N LEU A 20 -1.83 3.06 -24.44
CA LEU A 20 -1.16 2.67 -23.22
C LEU A 20 -1.08 1.14 -23.11
N LYS A 21 -2.15 0.38 -23.39
CA LYS A 21 -2.16 -1.09 -23.36
C LYS A 21 -1.00 -1.71 -24.16
N LYS A 22 -0.71 -1.16 -25.35
CA LYS A 22 0.42 -1.58 -26.20
C LYS A 22 1.81 -1.39 -25.55
N ARG A 23 1.91 -0.58 -24.49
CA ARG A 23 3.17 -0.36 -23.76
C ARG A 23 3.39 -1.50 -22.79
N LYS A 24 4.55 -2.15 -22.89
CA LYS A 24 4.99 -3.18 -21.92
C LYS A 24 5.47 -2.62 -20.57
N PHE A 25 5.36 -1.31 -20.35
CA PHE A 25 5.85 -0.66 -19.14
C PHE A 25 5.06 0.60 -18.79
N PHE A 26 4.68 0.71 -17.51
CA PHE A 26 3.92 1.82 -16.93
C PHE A 26 4.58 2.31 -15.65
N HIS A 27 4.48 3.61 -15.42
CA HIS A 27 4.84 4.23 -14.16
C HIS A 27 3.79 5.28 -13.79
N LEU A 28 3.01 4.96 -12.76
CA LEU A 28 1.92 5.78 -12.25
C LEU A 28 2.33 6.38 -10.90
N ARG A 29 1.94 7.62 -10.65
CA ARG A 29 1.98 8.24 -9.32
C ARG A 29 0.54 8.39 -8.84
N LEU A 30 0.26 7.84 -7.67
CA LEU A 30 -1.07 7.85 -7.08
C LEU A 30 -1.12 8.95 -6.02
N LYS A 31 -2.13 9.81 -6.12
CA LYS A 31 -2.47 10.77 -5.06
C LYS A 31 -3.40 10.16 -4.00
N GLY A 32 -4.04 9.04 -4.31
CA GLY A 32 -4.96 8.31 -3.44
C GLY A 32 -5.70 7.23 -4.22
N LEU A 33 -6.40 6.34 -3.52
CA LEU A 33 -7.13 5.21 -4.13
C LEU A 33 -8.61 5.55 -4.29
N THR A 34 -8.89 6.69 -4.92
CA THR A 34 -10.25 7.17 -5.23
C THR A 34 -10.92 6.28 -6.27
N LYS A 35 -12.26 6.26 -6.33
CA LYS A 35 -13.01 5.49 -7.36
C LYS A 35 -12.43 5.69 -8.78
N PRO A 36 -12.21 6.93 -9.27
CA PRO A 36 -11.57 7.13 -10.57
C PRO A 36 -10.19 6.48 -10.70
N THR A 37 -9.37 6.51 -9.64
CA THR A 37 -8.05 5.85 -9.65
C THR A 37 -8.19 4.34 -9.73
N ARG A 38 -9.16 3.74 -9.01
CA ARG A 38 -9.45 2.31 -9.07
C ARG A 38 -9.95 1.90 -10.46
N ASP A 39 -10.85 2.69 -11.04
CA ASP A 39 -11.40 2.45 -12.37
C ASP A 39 -10.28 2.49 -13.43
N ILE A 40 -9.40 3.50 -13.36
CA ILE A 40 -8.22 3.61 -14.25
C ILE A 40 -7.28 2.40 -14.08
N LEU A 41 -6.96 2.02 -12.84
CA LEU A 41 -6.09 0.88 -12.57
C LEU A 41 -6.73 -0.43 -13.05
N SER A 42 -8.02 -0.61 -12.81
CA SER A 42 -8.80 -1.77 -13.27
C SER A 42 -8.75 -1.88 -14.78
N GLU A 43 -9.07 -0.81 -15.51
CA GLU A 43 -9.08 -0.83 -16.97
C GLU A 43 -7.68 -1.07 -17.57
N LEU A 44 -6.64 -0.49 -16.95
CA LEU A 44 -5.26 -0.69 -17.37
C LEU A 44 -4.80 -2.13 -17.12
N VAL A 45 -4.99 -2.65 -15.91
CA VAL A 45 -4.54 -3.98 -15.50
C VAL A 45 -5.33 -5.06 -16.21
N ASN A 46 -6.66 -4.94 -16.30
CA ASN A 46 -7.47 -5.89 -17.05
C ASN A 46 -7.11 -5.90 -18.53
N GLY A 47 -6.86 -4.73 -19.14
CA GLY A 47 -6.38 -4.68 -20.53
C GLY A 47 -5.06 -5.41 -20.74
N ILE A 48 -4.13 -5.31 -19.79
CA ILE A 48 -2.86 -6.06 -19.82
C ILE A 48 -3.13 -7.56 -19.67
N LEU A 49 -3.99 -7.94 -18.74
CA LEU A 49 -4.31 -9.34 -18.43
C LEU A 49 -5.04 -10.03 -19.59
N GLU A 50 -5.94 -9.32 -20.27
CA GLU A 50 -6.59 -9.76 -21.50
C GLU A 50 -5.57 -10.01 -22.62
N GLU A 51 -4.62 -9.08 -22.81
CA GLU A 51 -3.59 -9.21 -23.86
C GLU A 51 -2.67 -10.41 -23.63
N VAL A 52 -2.33 -10.72 -22.37
CA VAL A 52 -1.55 -11.92 -22.04
C VAL A 52 -2.41 -13.18 -21.96
N GLY A 53 -3.72 -13.10 -22.18
CA GLY A 53 -4.63 -14.25 -22.13
C GLY A 53 -4.79 -14.85 -20.73
N ALA A 54 -4.72 -14.02 -19.69
CA ALA A 54 -4.85 -14.47 -18.32
C ALA A 54 -6.25 -15.05 -18.05
N ASN A 55 -6.31 -16.09 -17.23
CA ASN A 55 -7.54 -16.65 -16.72
C ASN A 55 -8.29 -15.59 -15.86
N PRO A 56 -9.63 -15.45 -15.99
CA PRO A 56 -10.39 -14.45 -15.23
C PRO A 56 -10.23 -14.54 -13.70
N LEU A 57 -10.09 -15.74 -13.15
CA LEU A 57 -9.90 -15.94 -11.72
C LEU A 57 -8.49 -15.51 -11.26
N ALA A 58 -7.46 -15.85 -12.04
CA ALA A 58 -6.09 -15.36 -11.80
C ALA A 58 -6.03 -13.83 -11.87
N ALA A 59 -6.71 -13.25 -12.88
CA ALA A 59 -6.83 -11.81 -13.03
C ALA A 59 -7.51 -11.15 -11.81
N PHE A 60 -8.58 -11.75 -11.30
CA PHE A 60 -9.28 -11.27 -10.10
C PHE A 60 -8.37 -11.29 -8.86
N HIS A 61 -7.66 -12.38 -8.61
CA HIS A 61 -6.77 -12.49 -7.44
C HIS A 61 -5.59 -11.53 -7.52
N LEU A 62 -4.96 -11.42 -8.69
CA LEU A 62 -3.88 -10.45 -8.92
C LEU A 62 -4.35 -9.02 -8.69
N PHE A 63 -5.49 -8.64 -9.29
CA PHE A 63 -6.03 -7.28 -9.14
C PHE A 63 -6.40 -6.99 -7.69
N SER A 64 -7.05 -7.93 -7.00
CA SER A 64 -7.37 -7.82 -5.58
C SER A 64 -6.12 -7.64 -4.73
N GLY A 65 -5.07 -8.42 -4.99
CA GLY A 65 -3.80 -8.31 -4.28
C GLY A 65 -3.09 -6.97 -4.54
N LEU A 66 -3.12 -6.47 -5.78
CA LEU A 66 -2.65 -5.13 -6.13
C LEU A 66 -3.41 -4.05 -5.34
N MET A 67 -4.73 -4.13 -5.30
CA MET A 67 -5.57 -3.16 -4.60
C MET A 67 -5.32 -3.14 -3.09
N GLU A 68 -5.14 -4.30 -2.49
CA GLU A 68 -4.80 -4.43 -1.07
C GLU A 68 -3.40 -3.87 -0.77
N ALA A 69 -2.41 -4.17 -1.60
CA ALA A 69 -1.07 -3.62 -1.46
C ALA A 69 -1.05 -2.07 -1.60
N LEU A 70 -1.87 -1.51 -2.50
CA LEU A 70 -2.04 -0.06 -2.63
C LEU A 70 -2.75 0.56 -1.43
N LEU A 71 -3.75 -0.11 -0.88
CA LEU A 71 -4.42 0.34 0.33
C LEU A 71 -3.45 0.37 1.52
N ASN A 72 -2.59 -0.65 1.64
CA ASN A 72 -1.57 -0.71 2.68
C ASN A 72 -0.49 0.38 2.50
N ALA A 73 -0.11 0.69 1.25
CA ALA A 73 0.75 1.84 0.94
C ALA A 73 0.12 3.19 1.39
N ILE A 74 -1.18 3.38 1.19
CA ILE A 74 -1.90 4.59 1.65
C ILE A 74 -1.95 4.65 3.17
N LYS A 75 -2.33 3.55 3.83
CA LYS A 75 -2.35 3.45 5.29
C LYS A 75 -0.97 3.77 5.87
N GLY A 76 0.10 3.24 5.26
CA GLY A 76 1.48 3.50 5.66
C GLY A 76 1.83 4.99 5.64
N ASN A 77 1.53 5.69 4.54
CA ASN A 77 1.80 7.13 4.45
C ASN A 77 1.00 7.94 5.48
N ILE A 78 -0.30 7.66 5.64
CA ILE A 78 -1.15 8.35 6.62
C ILE A 78 -0.64 8.11 8.04
N ARG A 79 -0.35 6.85 8.37
CA ARG A 79 0.18 6.44 9.67
C ARG A 79 1.49 7.16 9.99
N HIS A 80 2.39 7.25 9.02
CA HIS A 80 3.67 7.91 9.20
C HIS A 80 3.51 9.42 9.48
N ILE A 81 2.60 10.11 8.80
CA ILE A 81 2.29 11.52 9.08
C ILE A 81 1.73 11.70 10.48
N ILE A 82 0.77 10.86 10.88
CA ILE A 82 0.17 10.93 12.21
C ILE A 82 1.23 10.66 13.29
N PHE A 83 2.10 9.66 13.07
CA PHE A 83 3.21 9.36 13.96
C PHE A 83 4.18 10.54 14.08
N ARG A 84 4.56 11.15 12.95
CA ARG A 84 5.41 12.35 12.89
C ARG A 84 4.81 13.50 13.71
N ASP A 85 3.52 13.77 13.55
CA ASP A 85 2.83 14.83 14.28
C ASP A 85 2.77 14.58 15.78
N GLU A 86 2.46 13.35 16.20
CA GLU A 86 2.39 13.00 17.62
C GLU A 86 3.76 13.04 18.29
N LEU A 87 4.81 12.67 17.56
CA LEU A 87 6.17 12.78 18.04
C LEU A 87 6.65 14.24 18.10
N LEU A 88 6.34 15.06 17.08
CA LEU A 88 6.67 16.48 17.08
C LEU A 88 6.07 17.21 18.29
N LYS A 89 4.79 16.94 18.61
CA LYS A 89 4.14 17.51 19.80
C LYS A 89 4.87 17.16 21.09
N LYS A 90 5.41 15.94 21.19
CA LYS A 90 6.18 15.50 22.37
C LYS A 90 7.52 16.19 22.46
N ILE A 91 8.21 16.37 21.33
CA ILE A 91 9.50 17.07 21.27
C ILE A 91 9.30 18.55 21.60
N ALA A 92 8.34 19.23 20.96
CA ALA A 92 8.06 20.64 21.20
C ALA A 92 7.70 20.95 22.67
N ASN A 93 7.07 20.01 23.37
CA ASN A 93 6.77 20.14 24.80
C ASN A 93 8.01 20.09 25.72
N LEU A 94 9.20 19.75 25.20
CA LEU A 94 10.45 19.77 25.95
C LEU A 94 11.06 21.18 26.07
N GLY A 95 10.49 22.17 25.38
CA GLY A 95 10.91 23.58 25.46
C GLY A 95 11.80 24.06 24.32
N ASP A 96 12.07 23.19 23.33
CA ASP A 96 12.81 23.54 22.12
C ASP A 96 12.02 24.51 21.24
N SER A 97 12.71 25.33 20.44
CA SER A 97 12.04 26.10 19.39
C SER A 97 11.40 25.17 18.35
N GLN A 98 10.41 25.67 17.61
CA GLN A 98 9.72 24.84 16.62
C GLN A 98 10.68 24.31 15.53
N GLU A 99 11.69 25.11 15.14
CA GLU A 99 12.68 24.71 14.15
C GLU A 99 13.59 23.58 14.68
N GLU A 100 14.11 23.72 15.90
CA GLU A 100 14.93 22.68 16.55
C GLU A 100 14.15 21.37 16.74
N ALA A 101 12.87 21.47 17.11
CA ALA A 101 12.00 20.30 17.25
C ALA A 101 11.76 19.59 15.90
N GLU A 102 11.63 20.33 14.80
CA GLU A 102 11.52 19.77 13.46
C GLU A 102 12.84 19.13 13.00
N GLU A 103 14.00 19.74 13.27
CA GLU A 103 15.32 19.17 12.94
C GLU A 103 15.59 17.86 13.70
N LEU A 104 15.35 17.86 15.01
CA LEU A 104 15.51 16.66 15.84
C LEU A 104 14.58 15.54 15.37
N LEU A 105 13.35 15.87 15.00
CA LEU A 105 12.39 14.91 14.45
C LEU A 105 12.92 14.26 13.16
N GLU A 106 13.49 15.04 12.24
CA GLU A 106 14.06 14.48 11.00
C GLU A 106 15.23 13.53 11.31
N VAL A 107 16.11 13.88 12.26
CA VAL A 107 17.21 13.01 12.70
C VAL A 107 16.69 11.67 13.26
N ILE A 108 15.65 11.74 14.10
CA ILE A 108 15.01 10.54 14.66
C ILE A 108 14.40 9.68 13.55
N LEU A 109 13.66 10.30 12.63
CA LEU A 109 12.94 9.57 11.58
C LEU A 109 13.88 8.92 10.56
N ASP A 110 15.04 9.53 10.28
CA ASP A 110 16.06 8.98 9.38
C ASP A 110 16.87 7.83 10.00
N THR A 111 16.89 7.76 11.33
CA THR A 111 17.66 6.78 12.08
C THR A 111 16.77 5.63 12.54
N SER A 112 16.82 4.46 11.87
CA SER A 112 15.92 3.34 12.16
C SER A 112 15.83 2.95 13.64
N PRO A 113 16.94 2.80 14.39
CA PRO A 113 16.88 2.47 15.81
C PRO A 113 16.17 3.53 16.65
N LEU A 114 16.39 4.82 16.36
CA LEU A 114 15.73 5.92 17.09
C LEU A 114 14.24 5.94 16.76
N ARG A 115 13.88 5.86 15.48
CA ARG A 115 12.49 5.81 15.04
C ARG A 115 11.71 4.67 15.73
N ASP A 116 12.31 3.48 15.83
CA ASP A 116 11.68 2.34 16.49
C ASP A 116 11.61 2.51 18.02
N ALA A 117 12.65 3.07 18.64
CA ALA A 117 12.60 3.41 20.06
C ALA A 117 11.48 4.43 20.36
N MET A 118 11.27 5.40 19.47
CA MET A 118 10.23 6.42 19.63
C MET A 118 8.80 5.88 19.53
N GLN A 119 8.58 4.69 18.94
CA GLN A 119 7.27 4.05 18.97
C GLN A 119 6.74 3.84 20.39
N ARG A 120 7.62 3.58 21.36
CA ARG A 120 7.22 3.37 22.77
C ARG A 120 6.58 4.61 23.40
N TYR A 121 6.86 5.78 22.86
CA TYR A 121 6.35 7.05 23.37
C TYR A 121 5.06 7.49 22.69
N VAL A 122 4.65 6.84 21.59
CA VAL A 122 3.41 7.16 20.88
C VAL A 122 2.37 6.06 21.13
N VAL A 123 1.12 6.44 21.39
CA VAL A 123 0.04 5.49 21.70
C VAL A 123 -0.45 4.82 20.41
N PRO A 124 -0.20 3.52 20.17
CA PRO A 124 -0.50 2.88 18.89
C PRO A 124 -2.00 2.91 18.54
N ASP A 125 -2.88 2.67 19.52
CA ASP A 125 -4.33 2.72 19.34
C ASP A 125 -4.84 4.10 18.91
N LYS A 126 -4.19 5.17 19.37
CA LYS A 126 -4.54 6.54 18.97
C LYS A 126 -4.23 6.74 17.48
N ILE A 127 -3.03 6.33 17.04
CA ILE A 127 -2.65 6.39 15.63
C ILE A 127 -3.61 5.56 14.78
N LYS A 128 -3.88 4.32 15.19
CA LYS A 128 -4.79 3.40 14.49
C LYS A 128 -6.17 4.02 14.29
N LYS A 129 -6.78 4.57 15.36
CA LYS A 129 -8.09 5.24 15.28
C LYS A 129 -8.06 6.45 14.35
N GLN A 130 -6.99 7.25 14.36
CA GLN A 130 -6.85 8.39 13.46
C GLN A 130 -6.70 7.96 12.00
N VAL A 131 -5.91 6.92 11.70
CA VAL A 131 -5.81 6.36 10.34
C VAL A 131 -7.18 5.87 9.86
N GLN A 132 -7.90 5.11 10.69
CA GLN A 132 -9.23 4.62 10.35
C GLN A 132 -10.22 5.78 10.12
N ASN A 133 -10.18 6.82 10.95
CA ASN A 133 -11.01 8.01 10.79
C ASN A 133 -10.73 8.69 9.44
N VAL A 134 -9.45 8.90 9.09
CA VAL A 134 -9.08 9.46 7.78
C VAL A 134 -9.66 8.64 6.63
N LEU A 135 -9.52 7.31 6.67
CA LEU A 135 -10.07 6.43 5.63
C LEU A 135 -11.60 6.50 5.55
N GLN A 136 -12.30 6.50 6.69
CA GLN A 136 -13.76 6.60 6.74
C GLN A 136 -14.26 7.94 6.20
N LEU A 137 -13.60 9.05 6.55
CA LEU A 137 -13.97 10.37 6.04
C LEU A 137 -13.72 10.48 4.53
N GLU A 138 -12.61 9.94 4.04
CA GLU A 138 -12.34 9.82 2.60
C GLU A 138 -13.43 9.02 1.88
N ASP A 139 -13.89 7.91 2.46
CA ASP A 139 -14.96 7.09 1.90
C ASP A 139 -16.35 7.77 1.98
N ARG A 140 -16.65 8.53 3.05
CA ARG A 140 -17.88 9.32 3.17
C ARG A 140 -17.98 10.40 2.10
N ILE A 141 -16.88 11.13 1.85
CA ILE A 141 -16.79 12.10 0.74
C ILE A 141 -17.07 11.39 -0.59
N ARG A 142 -16.46 10.22 -0.82
CA ARG A 142 -16.62 9.45 -2.08
C ARG A 142 -18.04 8.99 -2.31
N ALA A 143 -18.70 8.49 -1.27
CA ALA A 143 -20.04 7.95 -1.41
C ALA A 143 -21.11 9.02 -1.62
N LYS A 144 -20.75 10.33 -1.58
CA LYS A 144 -21.67 11.48 -1.54
C LYS A 144 -22.77 11.31 -0.46
N LYS A 145 -22.50 10.49 0.55
CA LYS A 145 -23.52 10.07 1.52
C LYS A 145 -23.82 11.18 2.51
N GLN A 146 -22.85 12.03 2.84
CA GLN A 146 -23.00 13.12 3.82
C GLN A 146 -22.01 14.26 3.55
N THR A 147 -22.43 15.48 3.86
CA THR A 147 -21.54 16.64 4.03
C THR A 147 -20.78 16.48 5.33
N LEU A 148 -19.45 16.59 5.29
CA LEU A 148 -18.62 16.56 6.50
C LEU A 148 -18.87 17.81 7.35
N VAL A 149 -18.80 17.68 8.67
CA VAL A 149 -18.82 18.86 9.54
C VAL A 149 -17.52 19.67 9.39
N PRO A 150 -17.48 20.96 9.78
CA PRO A 150 -16.30 21.80 9.60
C PRO A 150 -15.02 21.20 10.21
N GLU A 151 -15.11 20.63 11.40
CA GLU A 151 -13.98 19.99 12.10
C GLU A 151 -13.41 18.78 11.33
N GLU A 152 -14.27 17.92 10.78
CA GLU A 152 -13.86 16.77 9.97
C GLU A 152 -13.18 17.23 8.67
N THR A 153 -13.69 18.31 8.08
CA THR A 153 -13.14 18.91 6.86
C THR A 153 -11.76 19.51 7.13
N GLU A 154 -11.61 20.22 8.24
CA GLU A 154 -10.34 20.81 8.67
C GLU A 154 -9.31 19.73 9.00
N PHE A 155 -9.70 18.68 9.74
CA PHE A 155 -8.84 17.55 10.04
C PHE A 155 -8.32 16.85 8.78
N LEU A 156 -9.19 16.55 7.81
CA LEU A 156 -8.75 15.97 6.54
C LEU A 156 -7.85 16.90 5.74
N ARG A 157 -8.15 18.21 5.72
CA ARG A 157 -7.35 19.20 5.03
C ARG A 157 -5.95 19.29 5.63
N ASP A 158 -5.84 19.28 6.95
CA ASP A 158 -4.57 19.27 7.68
C ASP A 158 -3.73 18.04 7.33
N ILE A 159 -4.30 16.83 7.42
CA ILE A 159 -3.60 15.59 7.04
C ILE A 159 -3.15 15.61 5.58
N ARG A 160 -4.02 16.04 4.64
CA ARG A 160 -3.67 16.15 3.22
C ARG A 160 -2.54 17.16 2.97
N SER A 161 -2.58 18.31 3.65
CA SER A 161 -1.52 19.33 3.57
C SER A 161 -0.18 18.78 4.07
N LYS A 162 -0.19 18.01 5.16
CA LYS A 162 1.01 17.37 5.70
C LYS A 162 1.55 16.27 4.80
N LEU A 163 0.69 15.45 4.21
CA LEU A 163 1.10 14.47 3.19
C LEU A 163 1.79 15.16 2.00
N GLU A 164 1.28 16.32 1.56
CA GLU A 164 1.86 17.11 0.48
C GLU A 164 3.19 17.78 0.90
N LYS A 165 3.23 18.46 2.06
CA LYS A 165 4.45 19.10 2.62
C LYS A 165 5.61 18.11 2.70
N ASN A 166 5.34 16.90 3.19
CA ASN A 166 6.33 15.84 3.37
C ASN A 166 6.55 14.98 2.11
N ARG A 167 5.91 15.32 0.97
CA ARG A 167 6.04 14.61 -0.31
C ARG A 167 5.76 13.11 -0.20
N MET A 168 4.71 12.74 0.55
CA MET A 168 4.32 11.36 0.80
C MET A 168 3.62 10.76 -0.43
N ASN A 169 4.39 10.31 -1.42
CA ASN A 169 3.81 9.77 -2.65
C ASN A 169 3.68 8.25 -2.61
N ILE A 170 2.86 7.75 -3.53
CA ILE A 170 2.80 6.34 -3.90
C ILE A 170 3.07 6.24 -5.39
N SER A 171 3.93 5.32 -5.79
CA SER A 171 4.20 5.03 -7.19
C SER A 171 3.99 3.55 -7.49
N VAL A 172 3.38 3.28 -8.63
CA VAL A 172 3.15 1.93 -9.15
C VAL A 172 3.87 1.82 -10.47
N LYS A 173 4.75 0.83 -10.59
CA LYS A 173 5.37 0.46 -11.85
C LYS A 173 4.87 -0.91 -12.25
N ILE A 174 4.41 -1.02 -13.48
CA ILE A 174 3.93 -2.27 -14.07
C ILE A 174 4.86 -2.56 -15.24
N ARG A 175 5.45 -3.75 -15.29
CA ARG A 175 6.29 -4.19 -16.40
C ARG A 175 5.81 -5.56 -16.85
N ILE A 176 5.61 -5.71 -18.14
CA ILE A 176 5.22 -6.97 -18.76
C ILE A 176 6.39 -7.42 -19.64
N THR A 177 6.78 -8.67 -19.49
CA THR A 177 7.69 -9.35 -20.40
C THR A 177 6.97 -10.53 -21.04
N ASN A 178 7.68 -11.36 -21.81
CA ASN A 178 7.07 -12.57 -22.35
C ASN A 178 6.87 -13.64 -21.26
N ASP A 179 7.67 -13.60 -20.19
CA ASP A 179 7.72 -14.64 -19.17
C ASP A 179 7.05 -14.23 -17.85
N GLU A 180 7.06 -12.93 -17.53
CA GLU A 180 6.57 -12.42 -16.25
C GLU A 180 5.86 -11.05 -16.35
N LEU A 181 4.84 -10.88 -15.51
CA LEU A 181 4.23 -9.62 -15.13
C LEU A 181 4.77 -9.18 -13.76
N ASN A 182 5.42 -8.02 -13.73
CA ASN A 182 5.98 -7.43 -12.52
C ASN A 182 5.21 -6.19 -12.10
N LEU A 183 4.81 -6.15 -10.84
CA LEU A 183 4.25 -4.97 -10.19
C LEU A 183 5.21 -4.52 -9.09
N ARG A 184 5.53 -3.24 -9.09
CA ARG A 184 6.31 -2.60 -8.03
C ARG A 184 5.52 -1.44 -7.47
N ILE A 185 5.18 -1.52 -6.19
CA ILE A 185 4.52 -0.46 -5.45
C ILE A 185 5.55 0.13 -4.50
N ARG A 186 5.76 1.44 -4.55
CA ARG A 186 6.60 2.16 -3.60
C ARG A 186 5.77 3.25 -2.94
N ASN A 187 5.83 3.32 -1.62
CA ASN A 187 5.31 4.43 -0.85
C ASN A 187 6.44 5.12 -0.09
N ASP A 188 6.33 6.43 0.05
CA ASP A 188 7.32 7.27 0.73
C ASP A 188 7.10 7.27 2.25
N SER A 189 6.99 6.08 2.84
CA SER A 189 7.09 5.89 4.29
C SER A 189 7.81 4.57 4.63
N PRO A 190 8.63 4.54 5.69
CA PRO A 190 9.22 3.30 6.17
C PRO A 190 8.18 2.42 6.87
N ILE A 191 8.47 1.11 6.95
CA ILE A 191 7.85 0.18 7.90
C ILE A 191 8.79 0.12 9.10
N HIS A 192 8.23 0.09 10.31
CA HIS A 192 9.00 -0.09 11.53
C HIS A 192 9.44 -1.55 11.70
N ASN A 193 10.60 -1.79 12.31
CA ASN A 193 11.16 -3.15 12.35
C ASN A 193 10.25 -4.16 13.06
N MET A 194 9.55 -3.75 14.12
CA MET A 194 8.57 -4.60 14.80
C MET A 194 7.39 -4.96 13.89
N ASP A 195 6.89 -4.00 13.11
CA ASP A 195 5.78 -4.22 12.18
C ASP A 195 6.23 -5.11 11.01
N PHE A 196 7.47 -4.96 10.56
CA PHE A 196 8.04 -5.80 9.51
C PHE A 196 8.16 -7.26 9.93
N GLY A 197 8.75 -7.53 11.11
CA GLY A 197 8.88 -8.90 11.64
C GLY A 197 7.53 -9.58 11.81
N ARG A 198 6.51 -8.84 12.27
CA ARG A 198 5.13 -9.36 12.38
C ARG A 198 4.51 -9.73 11.04
N ILE A 199 4.78 -8.95 10.00
CA ILE A 199 4.35 -9.29 8.64
C ILE A 199 5.03 -10.60 8.21
N GLU A 200 6.33 -10.75 8.43
CA GLU A 200 7.05 -11.99 8.06
C GLU A 200 6.52 -13.21 8.82
N GLU A 201 6.35 -13.12 10.13
CA GLU A 201 5.76 -14.18 10.97
C GLU A 201 4.34 -14.57 10.50
N SER A 202 3.51 -13.58 10.20
CA SER A 202 2.16 -13.76 9.68
C SER A 202 2.16 -14.55 8.36
N ARG A 203 3.04 -14.20 7.43
CA ARG A 203 3.17 -14.89 6.13
C ARG A 203 3.70 -16.32 6.27
N LEU A 204 4.69 -16.53 7.15
CA LEU A 204 5.20 -17.87 7.46
C LEU A 204 4.09 -18.73 8.05
N LYS A 205 3.29 -18.18 8.97
CA LYS A 205 2.18 -18.91 9.57
C LYS A 205 1.10 -19.27 8.55
N HIS A 206 0.80 -18.37 7.62
CA HIS A 206 -0.13 -18.65 6.54
C HIS A 206 0.38 -19.75 5.60
N LYS A 207 1.69 -19.75 5.28
CA LYS A 207 2.34 -20.83 4.52
C LYS A 207 2.22 -22.19 5.20
N GLU A 208 2.42 -22.25 6.52
CA GLU A 208 2.26 -23.51 7.28
C GLU A 208 0.85 -24.10 7.15
N LEU A 209 -0.18 -23.26 7.23
CA LEU A 209 -1.58 -23.69 7.07
C LEU A 209 -1.89 -24.08 5.62
N TYR A 210 -1.36 -23.34 4.64
CA TYR A 210 -1.49 -23.72 3.25
C TYR A 210 -0.89 -25.11 2.97
N ASP A 211 0.31 -25.39 3.49
CA ASP A 211 0.98 -26.69 3.33
C ASP A 211 0.22 -27.85 3.99
N GLN A 212 -0.59 -27.55 5.00
CA GLN A 212 -1.48 -28.51 5.68
C GLN A 212 -2.84 -28.66 4.96
N GLY A 213 -3.09 -27.90 3.89
CA GLY A 213 -4.36 -27.90 3.16
C GLY A 213 -5.48 -27.12 3.85
N ASN A 214 -5.16 -26.24 4.82
CA ASN A 214 -6.14 -25.48 5.58
C ASN A 214 -5.81 -23.96 5.63
N SER A 215 -5.33 -23.37 4.54
CA SER A 215 -5.04 -21.92 4.44
C SER A 215 -6.20 -21.03 4.92
N ALA A 216 -7.45 -21.43 4.64
CA ALA A 216 -8.65 -20.73 5.07
C ALA A 216 -8.75 -20.55 6.60
N ASP A 217 -8.10 -21.42 7.39
CA ASP A 217 -8.08 -21.32 8.85
C ASP A 217 -7.38 -20.05 9.32
N PHE A 218 -6.46 -19.49 8.51
CA PHE A 218 -5.79 -18.24 8.81
C PHE A 218 -6.76 -17.05 8.96
N PHE A 219 -7.96 -17.11 8.37
CA PHE A 219 -8.97 -16.05 8.46
C PHE A 219 -9.93 -16.22 9.64
N ARG A 220 -9.69 -17.21 10.51
CA ARG A 220 -10.48 -17.42 11.72
C ARG A 220 -10.14 -16.38 12.81
N PRO A 221 -11.06 -16.11 13.75
CA PRO A 221 -10.84 -15.13 14.82
C PRO A 221 -9.57 -15.34 15.64
N GLU A 222 -9.11 -16.59 15.78
CA GLU A 222 -7.91 -16.96 16.54
C GLU A 222 -6.59 -16.44 15.91
N PHE A 223 -6.60 -16.07 14.64
CA PHE A 223 -5.48 -15.46 13.93
C PHE A 223 -5.65 -13.96 13.70
N LEU A 224 -6.69 -13.34 14.30
CA LEU A 224 -6.88 -11.90 14.23
C LEU A 224 -5.72 -11.19 14.91
N ASP A 225 -5.02 -10.37 14.13
CA ASP A 225 -4.17 -9.34 14.68
C ASP A 225 -5.07 -8.17 15.09
N GLU A 226 -5.22 -7.87 16.38
CA GLU A 226 -6.00 -6.70 16.78
C GLU A 226 -5.15 -5.44 16.94
N LYS A 227 -3.83 -5.51 16.81
CA LYS A 227 -2.96 -4.36 17.15
C LYS A 227 -3.03 -3.23 16.13
N GLU A 228 -3.27 -3.51 14.84
CA GLU A 228 -3.22 -2.49 13.78
C GLU A 228 -4.43 -2.48 12.83
N SER A 229 -4.86 -3.66 12.43
CA SER A 229 -6.04 -4.02 11.65
C SER A 229 -6.17 -5.54 11.77
N ALA A 230 -7.25 -6.18 11.31
CA ALA A 230 -7.44 -7.63 11.38
C ALA A 230 -6.25 -8.51 10.90
N GLY A 231 -5.21 -7.95 10.28
CA GLY A 231 -3.95 -8.63 9.97
C GLY A 231 -3.98 -9.38 8.65
N PHE A 232 -5.17 -9.51 8.06
CA PHE A 232 -5.39 -10.34 6.88
C PHE A 232 -4.95 -9.70 5.56
N GLY A 233 -4.60 -8.41 5.53
CA GLY A 233 -4.27 -7.71 4.27
C GLY A 233 -3.20 -8.42 3.45
N ILE A 234 -2.07 -8.78 4.09
CA ILE A 234 -0.99 -9.50 3.41
C ILE A 234 -1.37 -10.97 3.12
N ALA A 235 -2.11 -11.61 4.01
CA ALA A 235 -2.58 -12.98 3.82
C ALA A 235 -3.56 -13.13 2.66
N MET A 236 -4.41 -12.13 2.40
CA MET A 236 -5.28 -12.10 1.21
C MET A 236 -4.47 -12.01 -0.09
N ILE A 237 -3.33 -11.31 -0.08
CA ILE A 237 -2.43 -11.27 -1.23
C ILE A 237 -1.82 -12.67 -1.42
N ASP A 238 -1.30 -13.26 -0.34
CA ASP A 238 -0.71 -14.61 -0.36
C ASP A 238 -1.70 -15.67 -0.86
N GLU A 239 -2.95 -15.63 -0.41
CA GLU A 239 -4.01 -16.55 -0.86
C GLU A 239 -4.29 -16.43 -2.37
N GLY A 240 -4.16 -15.22 -2.91
CA GLY A 240 -4.23 -15.00 -4.35
C GLY A 240 -3.14 -15.75 -5.10
N PHE A 241 -1.89 -15.72 -4.60
CA PHE A 241 -0.79 -16.51 -5.18
C PHE A 241 -1.02 -18.01 -5.04
N TYR A 242 -1.42 -18.46 -3.85
CA TYR A 242 -1.70 -19.88 -3.60
C TYR A 242 -2.78 -20.44 -4.53
N THR A 243 -3.86 -19.67 -4.78
CA THR A 243 -4.90 -20.04 -5.76
C THR A 243 -4.33 -20.23 -7.16
N MET A 244 -3.26 -19.50 -7.53
CA MET A 244 -2.56 -19.65 -8.82
C MET A 244 -1.47 -20.74 -8.79
N GLY A 245 -1.39 -21.55 -7.73
CA GLY A 245 -0.32 -22.55 -7.56
C GLY A 245 1.06 -21.94 -7.35
N LEU A 246 1.14 -20.68 -6.91
CA LEU A 246 2.36 -19.92 -6.74
C LEU A 246 2.75 -19.83 -5.25
N ASN A 247 4.06 -19.85 -4.97
CA ASN A 247 4.57 -19.56 -3.63
C ASN A 247 4.80 -18.04 -3.48
N PRO A 248 3.99 -17.33 -2.67
CA PRO A 248 4.14 -15.89 -2.50
C PRO A 248 5.41 -15.53 -1.72
N LEU A 249 6.01 -16.44 -0.94
CA LEU A 249 7.29 -16.14 -0.28
C LEU A 249 8.43 -15.93 -1.28
N ASP A 250 8.35 -16.55 -2.46
CA ASP A 250 9.33 -16.37 -3.54
C ASP A 250 8.99 -15.18 -4.45
N LEU A 251 7.70 -14.86 -4.59
CA LEU A 251 7.19 -13.99 -5.65
C LEU A 251 6.66 -12.63 -5.15
N LEU A 252 6.41 -12.50 -3.85
CA LEU A 252 6.03 -11.27 -3.18
C LEU A 252 7.12 -10.89 -2.16
N THR A 253 7.86 -9.82 -2.48
CA THR A 253 8.94 -9.30 -1.63
C THR A 253 8.59 -7.90 -1.13
N ILE A 254 8.73 -7.68 0.18
CA ILE A 254 8.60 -6.37 0.82
C ILE A 254 9.99 -5.92 1.25
N THR A 255 10.36 -4.70 0.90
CA THR A 255 11.63 -4.08 1.31
C THR A 255 11.33 -2.75 1.96
N SER A 256 12.03 -2.43 3.05
CA SER A 256 11.93 -1.12 3.70
C SER A 256 13.31 -0.50 3.85
N GLY A 257 13.41 0.79 3.52
CA GLY A 257 14.57 1.63 3.79
C GLY A 257 14.22 2.72 4.79
N SER A 258 15.13 3.66 5.04
CA SER A 258 14.94 4.72 6.05
C SER A 258 13.66 5.55 5.83
N ARG A 259 13.31 5.84 4.58
CA ARG A 259 12.18 6.71 4.23
C ARG A 259 11.10 6.06 3.37
N THR A 260 11.32 4.85 2.87
CA THR A 260 10.42 4.27 1.86
C THR A 260 10.24 2.78 2.04
N THR A 261 9.06 2.31 1.65
CA THR A 261 8.76 0.89 1.54
C THR A 261 8.46 0.57 0.08
N THR A 262 8.94 -0.58 -0.39
CA THR A 262 8.68 -1.08 -1.73
C THR A 262 8.23 -2.53 -1.67
N VAL A 263 7.07 -2.79 -2.27
CA VAL A 263 6.50 -4.11 -2.51
C VAL A 263 6.74 -4.49 -3.96
N TYR A 264 7.24 -5.70 -4.19
CA TYR A 264 7.42 -6.32 -5.49
C TYR A 264 6.52 -7.54 -5.58
N MET A 265 5.66 -7.60 -6.59
CA MET A 265 4.86 -8.78 -6.91
C MET A 265 5.23 -9.26 -8.31
N ARG A 266 5.54 -10.55 -8.43
CA ARG A 266 5.95 -11.18 -9.70
C ARG A 266 5.01 -12.30 -10.04
N TYR A 267 4.45 -12.28 -11.24
CA TYR A 267 3.52 -13.29 -11.71
C TYR A 267 4.06 -13.90 -13.02
N PRO A 268 4.44 -15.18 -13.04
CA PRO A 268 4.75 -15.88 -14.28
C PRO A 268 3.55 -15.83 -15.24
N ILE A 269 3.78 -15.50 -16.50
CA ILE A 269 2.70 -15.41 -17.51
C ILE A 269 2.03 -16.77 -17.73
N SER A 270 2.77 -17.87 -17.61
CA SER A 270 2.21 -19.23 -17.67
C SER A 270 1.17 -19.47 -16.57
N ALA A 271 1.51 -19.17 -15.32
CA ALA A 271 0.61 -19.33 -14.18
C ALA A 271 -0.62 -18.41 -14.24
N LEU A 272 -0.51 -17.24 -14.91
CA LEU A 272 -1.67 -16.38 -15.14
C LEU A 272 -2.65 -16.97 -16.17
N LYS A 273 -2.16 -17.76 -17.13
CA LYS A 273 -3.00 -18.40 -18.17
C LYS A 273 -3.62 -19.69 -17.66
N GLU A 274 -2.85 -20.47 -16.92
CA GLU A 274 -3.20 -21.81 -16.47
C GLU A 274 -3.67 -21.77 -15.02
N LEU A 275 -4.98 -21.92 -14.82
CA LEU A 275 -5.56 -22.32 -13.54
C LEU A 275 -6.05 -23.75 -13.72
N THR A 276 -5.22 -24.70 -13.32
CA THR A 276 -5.61 -26.11 -13.25
C THR A 276 -5.89 -26.44 -11.79
N PHE A 277 -7.10 -26.95 -11.53
CA PHE A 277 -7.55 -27.45 -10.23
C PHE A 277 -7.01 -28.85 -9.97
#